data_AF-A0A6I4N3X0-F1
#
_entry.id   AF-A0A6I4N3X0-F1
#
_cell.length_a   1.000
_cell.length_b   1.000
_cell.length_c   1.000
_cell.angle_alpha   90.00
_cell.angle_beta   90.00
_cell.angle_gamma   90.00
#
_symmetry.space_group_name_H-M   'P 1'
#
loop_
_entity.id
_entity.type
_entity.pdbx_description
1 polymer ?
#
loop_
_entity_poly.entity_id
_entity_poly.type
_entity_poly.pdbx_seq_one_letter_code
_entity_poly.pdbx_strand_id
1 'polypeptide(L)'
;MGRRHLARVAVIARQLNAIAPTTVRVRTVPVWTVQDGTERRSTRVMLADAQGRPVAADREAHRATLGLLARMFPGVDRSRPLTYDARTGRFTADEPTAPAVLGLDTAEESRP
;
A
#
# COMPACT_ATOMS: atom_id res chain seq x y z
N MET A 1 21.71 -0.29 12.37
CA MET A 1 20.42 -1.03 12.52
C MET A 1 20.64 -2.24 13.42
N GLY A 2 19.73 -2.52 14.35
CA GLY A 2 19.89 -3.63 15.31
C GLY A 2 19.52 -5.01 14.74
N ARG A 3 20.13 -6.08 15.28
CA ARG A 3 19.92 -7.48 14.86
C ARG A 3 18.44 -7.92 14.84
N ARG A 4 17.65 -7.41 15.80
CA ARG A 4 16.20 -7.64 15.91
C ARG A 4 15.40 -7.06 14.73
N HIS A 5 15.82 -5.90 14.19
CA HIS A 5 15.19 -5.29 13.02
C HIS A 5 15.36 -6.18 11.80
N LEU A 6 16.60 -6.60 11.53
CA LEU A 6 16.92 -7.47 10.39
C LEU A 6 16.18 -8.81 10.45
N ALA A 7 16.08 -9.42 11.63
CA ALA A 7 15.32 -10.65 11.83
C ALA A 7 13.84 -10.47 11.48
N ARG A 8 13.22 -9.36 11.91
CA ARG A 8 11.84 -9.03 11.58
C ARG A 8 11.63 -8.85 10.08
N VAL A 9 12.52 -8.09 9.43
CA VAL A 9 12.48 -7.85 7.99
C VAL A 9 12.57 -9.16 7.22
N ALA A 10 13.50 -10.04 7.58
CA ALA A 10 13.64 -11.35 6.96
C ALA A 10 12.39 -12.24 7.13
N VAL A 11 11.76 -12.21 8.31
CA VAL A 11 10.50 -12.93 8.55
C VAL A 11 9.39 -12.41 7.64
N ILE A 12 9.23 -11.08 7.55
CA ILE A 12 8.21 -10.47 6.70
C ILE A 12 8.46 -10.78 5.23
N ALA A 13 9.70 -10.63 4.76
CA ALA A 13 10.07 -10.93 3.37
C ALA A 13 9.75 -12.39 3.00
N ARG A 14 10.07 -13.34 3.90
CA ARG A 14 9.73 -14.76 3.69
C ARG A 14 8.22 -15.00 3.63
N GLN A 15 7.46 -14.38 4.52
CA GLN A 15 6.00 -14.54 4.53
C GLN A 15 5.35 -13.88 3.31
N LEU A 16 5.82 -12.72 2.88
CA LEU A 16 5.37 -12.09 1.63
C LEU A 16 5.66 -12.99 0.44
N ASN A 17 6.85 -13.58 0.35
CA ASN A 17 7.18 -14.50 -0.73
C ASN A 17 6.31 -15.79 -0.72
N ALA A 18 5.89 -16.26 0.46
CA ALA A 18 4.97 -17.39 0.58
C ALA A 18 3.53 -17.02 0.18
N ILE A 19 3.10 -15.78 0.45
CA ILE A 19 1.76 -15.29 0.08
C ILE A 19 1.67 -14.97 -1.41
N ALA A 20 2.65 -14.24 -1.94
CA ALA A 20 2.72 -13.81 -3.31
C ALA A 20 4.20 -13.78 -3.74
N PRO A 21 4.66 -14.82 -4.48
CA PRO A 21 6.05 -14.96 -4.86
C PRO A 21 6.61 -13.69 -5.50
N THR A 22 7.88 -13.40 -5.23
CA THR A 22 8.63 -12.22 -5.76
C THR A 22 8.22 -10.86 -5.19
N THR A 23 7.20 -10.79 -4.33
CA THR A 23 6.78 -9.53 -3.69
C THR A 23 7.86 -8.98 -2.78
N VAL A 24 8.32 -7.76 -3.07
CA VAL A 24 9.25 -7.02 -2.20
C VAL A 24 8.73 -5.66 -1.78
N ARG A 25 7.68 -5.16 -2.45
CA ARG A 25 7.04 -3.90 -2.12
C ARG A 25 5.54 -4.09 -1.97
N VAL A 26 4.98 -3.53 -0.92
CA VAL A 26 3.54 -3.55 -0.65
C VAL A 26 3.05 -2.13 -0.47
N ARG A 27 2.13 -1.71 -1.32
CA ARG A 27 1.46 -0.42 -1.22
C ARG A 27 0.06 -0.64 -0.64
N THR A 28 -0.29 0.12 0.39
CA THR A 28 -1.63 0.12 1.01
C THR A 28 -2.25 1.49 0.84
N VAL A 29 -3.44 1.54 0.23
CA VAL A 29 -4.16 2.78 -0.06
C VAL A 29 -5.54 2.71 0.59
N PRO A 30 -5.89 3.63 1.49
CA PRO A 30 -7.25 3.74 1.99
C PRO A 30 -8.17 4.20 0.86
N VAL A 31 -9.29 3.51 0.68
CA VAL A 31 -10.32 3.84 -0.30
C VAL A 31 -11.66 4.01 0.42
N TRP A 32 -12.38 5.06 0.07
CA TRP A 32 -13.71 5.34 0.57
C TRP A 32 -14.70 5.01 -0.53
N THR A 33 -15.73 4.24 -0.19
CA THR A 33 -16.79 3.83 -1.11
C THR A 33 -18.12 4.05 -0.43
N VAL A 34 -19.07 4.68 -1.12
CA VAL A 34 -20.45 4.75 -0.64
C VAL A 34 -21.15 3.47 -1.09
N GLN A 35 -21.66 2.71 -0.13
CA GLN A 35 -22.45 1.51 -0.38
C GLN A 35 -23.76 1.64 0.39
N ASP A 36 -24.90 1.55 -0.30
CA ASP A 36 -26.23 1.66 0.32
C ASP A 36 -26.41 2.97 1.13
N GLY A 37 -25.90 4.09 0.59
CA GLY A 37 -25.92 5.40 1.27
C GLY A 37 -24.99 5.52 2.48
N THR A 38 -24.25 4.47 2.82
CA THR A 38 -23.29 4.47 3.93
C THR A 38 -21.86 4.57 3.40
N GLU A 39 -21.09 5.54 3.90
CA GLU A 39 -19.67 5.62 3.62
C GLU A 39 -18.92 4.47 4.31
N ARG A 40 -18.18 3.68 3.53
CA ARG A 40 -17.33 2.61 4.03
C ARG A 40 -15.89 2.83 3.61
N ARG A 41 -15.00 2.69 4.59
CA ARG A 41 -13.56 2.67 4.37
C ARG A 41 -13.08 1.24 4.13
N SER A 42 -12.33 1.04 3.06
CA SER A 42 -11.58 -0.19 2.77
C SER A 42 -10.11 0.16 2.54
N THR A 43 -9.23 -0.86 2.53
CA THR A 43 -7.82 -0.68 2.15
C THR A 43 -7.54 -1.50 0.91
N ARG A 44 -7.12 -0.83 -0.17
CA ARG A 44 -6.60 -1.47 -1.36
C ARG A 44 -5.13 -1.81 -1.15
N VAL A 45 -4.73 -3.01 -1.53
CA VAL A 45 -3.34 -3.48 -1.45
C VAL A 45 -2.83 -3.68 -2.87
N MET A 46 -1.60 -3.26 -3.15
CA MET A 46 -0.90 -3.55 -4.40
C MET A 46 0.44 -4.16 -4.07
N LEU A 47 0.79 -5.24 -4.75
CA LEU A 47 2.03 -5.98 -4.56
C LEU A 47 2.95 -5.71 -5.75
N ALA A 48 4.23 -5.48 -5.51
CA ALA A 48 5.20 -5.25 -6.56
C ALA A 48 6.52 -5.99 -6.33
N ASP A 49 7.13 -6.40 -7.44
CA ASP A 49 8.44 -7.04 -7.49
C ASP A 49 9.58 -6.01 -7.31
N ALA A 50 10.83 -6.48 -7.39
CA ALA A 50 12.00 -5.65 -7.21
C ALA A 50 12.21 -4.62 -8.34
N GLN A 51 11.58 -4.84 -9.48
CA GLN A 51 11.56 -3.92 -10.63
C GLN A 51 10.36 -2.97 -10.57
N GLY A 52 9.52 -3.06 -9.53
CA GLY A 52 8.31 -2.24 -9.38
C GLY A 52 7.13 -2.72 -10.24
N ARG A 53 7.22 -3.91 -10.86
CA ARG A 53 6.13 -4.48 -11.65
C ARG A 53 5.07 -5.08 -10.73
N PRO A 54 3.78 -4.99 -11.08
CA PRO A 54 2.72 -5.58 -10.27
C PRO A 54 2.88 -7.10 -10.21
N VAL A 55 2.76 -7.65 -9.00
CA VAL A 55 2.70 -9.10 -8.79
C VAL A 55 1.24 -9.52 -8.84
N ALA A 56 0.92 -10.47 -9.72
CA ALA A 56 -0.42 -11.05 -9.79
C ALA A 56 -0.70 -11.84 -8.50
N ALA A 57 -1.80 -11.50 -7.83
CA ALA A 57 -2.22 -12.14 -6.60
C ALA A 57 -3.75 -12.09 -6.50
N ASP A 58 -4.34 -13.12 -5.91
CA ASP A 58 -5.78 -13.16 -5.69
C ASP A 58 -6.20 -12.31 -4.47
N ARG A 59 -7.51 -12.22 -4.23
CA ARG A 59 -8.08 -11.45 -3.13
C ARG A 59 -7.62 -11.95 -1.75
N GLU A 60 -7.39 -13.25 -1.59
CA GLU A 60 -6.96 -13.84 -0.33
C GLU A 60 -5.53 -13.41 -0.01
N ALA A 61 -4.62 -13.46 -0.99
CA ALA A 61 -3.24 -13.01 -0.87
C ALA A 61 -3.16 -11.52 -0.50
N HIS A 62 -4.01 -10.67 -1.08
CA HIS A 62 -4.10 -9.26 -0.70
C HIS A 62 -4.57 -9.08 0.76
N ARG A 63 -5.57 -9.84 1.22
CA ARG A 63 -6.04 -9.82 2.61
C ARG A 63 -4.98 -10.33 3.58
N ALA A 64 -4.33 -11.44 3.25
CA ALA A 64 -3.26 -12.04 4.05
C ALA A 64 -2.09 -11.07 4.21
N THR A 65 -1.71 -10.38 3.13
CA THR A 65 -0.67 -9.33 3.15
C THR A 65 -1.06 -8.18 4.07
N LEU A 66 -2.29 -7.67 3.96
CA LEU A 66 -2.76 -6.59 4.85
C LEU A 66 -2.74 -7.02 6.32
N GLY A 67 -3.24 -8.23 6.60
CA GLY A 67 -3.25 -8.81 7.95
C GLY A 67 -1.84 -9.01 8.52
N LEU A 68 -0.90 -9.47 7.69
CA LEU A 68 0.51 -9.58 8.06
C LEU A 68 1.07 -8.22 8.48
N LEU A 69 0.92 -7.20 7.64
CA LEU A 69 1.45 -5.86 7.94
C LEU A 69 0.78 -5.26 9.17
N ALA A 70 -0.52 -5.45 9.36
CA ALA A 70 -1.25 -5.00 10.55
C ALA A 70 -0.69 -5.61 11.84
N ARG A 71 -0.43 -6.92 11.85
CA ARG A 71 0.13 -7.64 13.01
C ARG A 71 1.57 -7.23 13.32
N MET A 72 2.39 -7.04 12.29
CA MET A 72 3.81 -6.71 12.46
C MET A 72 4.04 -5.24 12.81
N PHE A 73 3.07 -4.37 12.50
CA PHE A 73 3.16 -2.92 12.71
C PHE A 73 1.82 -2.35 13.21
N PRO A 74 1.45 -2.61 14.47
CA PRO A 74 0.17 -2.17 15.03
C PRO A 74 0.05 -0.64 15.13
N GLY A 75 1.17 0.08 15.35
CA GLY A 75 1.17 1.54 15.52
C GLY A 75 1.29 2.36 14.23
N VAL A 76 1.26 1.73 13.06
CA VAL A 76 1.37 2.46 11.77
C VAL A 76 0.02 3.08 11.40
N ASP A 77 0.02 4.39 11.13
CA ASP A 77 -1.16 5.11 10.66
C ASP A 77 -1.51 4.76 9.21
N ARG A 78 -2.47 3.84 9.04
CA ARG A 78 -3.03 3.44 7.73
C ARG A 78 -4.15 4.36 7.25
N SER A 79 -4.48 5.37 8.05
CA SER A 79 -4.60 6.76 7.66
C SER A 79 -4.59 7.09 6.18
N ARG A 80 -3.40 6.88 5.65
CA ARG A 80 -2.89 7.45 4.43
C ARG A 80 -2.32 6.34 3.54
N PRO A 81 -2.09 6.63 2.26
CA PRO A 81 -1.31 5.75 1.42
C PRO A 81 0.08 5.49 2.04
N LEU A 82 0.48 4.23 2.09
CA LEU A 82 1.77 3.81 2.61
C LEU A 82 2.41 2.76 1.72
N THR A 83 3.72 2.81 1.61
CA THR A 83 4.53 1.79 0.94
C THR A 83 5.50 1.15 1.92
N TYR A 84 5.41 -0.17 2.05
CA TYR A 84 6.37 -1.01 2.76
C TYR A 84 7.37 -1.63 1.78
N ASP A 85 8.67 -1.47 2.04
CA ASP A 85 9.74 -2.12 1.28
C ASP A 85 10.37 -3.24 2.13
N ALA A 86 10.15 -4.49 1.73
CA ALA A 86 10.59 -5.68 2.44
C ALA A 86 12.11 -5.91 2.37
N ARG A 87 12.84 -5.19 1.52
CA ARG A 87 14.30 -5.25 1.45
C ARG A 87 14.95 -4.40 2.55
N THR A 88 14.27 -3.34 2.97
CA THR A 88 14.77 -2.38 3.96
C THR A 88 14.01 -2.42 5.29
N GLY A 89 12.77 -2.94 5.26
CA GLY A 89 11.86 -2.91 6.40
C GLY A 89 11.24 -1.56 6.68
N ARG A 90 11.24 -0.64 5.71
CA ARG A 90 10.77 0.74 5.91
C ARG A 90 9.35 0.91 5.39
N PHE A 91 8.55 1.63 6.17
CA PHE A 91 7.35 2.29 5.68
C PHE A 91 7.72 3.70 5.22
N THR A 92 7.13 4.10 4.10
CA THR A 92 7.20 5.45 3.55
C THR A 92 5.78 5.90 3.26
N ALA A 93 5.51 7.19 3.50
CA ALA A 93 4.27 7.80 3.03
C ALA A 93 4.26 7.71 1.51
N ASP A 94 3.15 7.21 0.97
CA ASP A 94 2.93 7.07 -0.46
C ASP A 94 1.95 8.15 -0.93
N GLU A 95 2.14 9.36 -0.41
CA GLU A 95 1.35 10.50 -0.84
C GLU A 95 1.71 10.78 -2.30
N PRO A 96 0.72 10.93 -3.20
CA PRO A 96 1.01 11.39 -4.54
C PRO A 96 1.74 12.72 -4.39
N THR A 97 2.99 12.78 -4.84
CA THR A 97 3.61 14.07 -5.12
C THR A 97 2.74 14.64 -6.22
N ALA A 98 1.83 15.55 -5.87
CA ALA A 98 1.03 16.25 -6.86
C ALA A 98 2.03 16.75 -7.92
N PRO A 99 1.83 16.45 -9.22
CA PRO A 99 2.55 17.24 -10.20
C PRO A 99 2.18 18.68 -9.86
N ALA A 100 3.17 19.53 -9.59
CA ALA A 100 2.95 20.93 -9.23
C ALA A 100 2.22 21.73 -10.34
N VAL A 101 1.77 21.07 -11.41
CA VAL A 101 1.09 21.63 -12.56
C VAL A 101 0.10 20.59 -13.09
N LEU A 102 -1.04 20.41 -12.44
CA LEU A 102 -2.27 20.22 -13.20
C LEU A 102 -2.99 21.55 -13.10
N GLY A 103 -2.77 22.42 -14.10
CA GLY A 103 -3.50 23.66 -14.30
C GLY A 103 -4.96 23.35 -14.56
N LEU A 104 -5.67 22.95 -13.52
CA LEU A 104 -7.11 22.96 -13.44
C LEU A 104 -7.52 24.36 -13.00
N ASP A 105 -7.10 25.36 -13.77
CA ASP A 105 -7.83 26.60 -13.83
C ASP A 105 -9.19 26.23 -14.42
N THR A 106 -10.19 26.27 -13.55
CA THR A 106 -11.60 26.47 -13.82
C THR A 106 -11.84 26.94 -15.25
N ALA A 107 -12.12 26.02 -16.18
CA ALA A 107 -12.76 26.37 -17.43
C ALA A 107 -14.23 26.59 -17.07
N GLU A 108 -14.53 27.87 -16.87
CA GLU A 108 -15.83 28.46 -16.67
C GLU A 108 -16.87 27.90 -17.66
N GLU A 109 -18.06 27.69 -17.09
CA GLU A 109 -19.30 27.30 -17.73
C GLU A 109 -19.72 28.34 -18.79
N SER A 110 -19.27 28.14 -20.02
CA SER A 110 -19.91 28.80 -21.18
C SER A 110 -20.81 27.80 -21.90
N ARG A 111 -22.08 27.76 -21.47
CA ARG A 111 -23.19 27.17 -22.23
C ARG A 111 -23.58 28.10 -23.39
N PRO A 112 -23.83 27.59 -24.61
CA PRO A 112 -24.69 28.28 -25.57
C PRO A 112 -26.18 28.16 -25.22
#